data_AF-A0A9D7U7W5-F1
#
_entry.id   AF-A0A9D7U7W5-F1
#
_cell.length_a   1.000
_cell.length_b   1.000
_cell.length_c   1.000
_cell.angle_alpha   90.00
_cell.angle_beta   90.00
_cell.angle_gamma   90.00
#
_symmetry.space_group_name_H-M   'P 1'
#
loop_
_entity.id
_entity.type
_entity.pdbx_description
1 polymer ?
#
loop_
_entity_poly.entity_id
_entity_poly.type
_entity_poly.pdbx_seq_one_letter_code
_entity_poly.pdbx_strand_id
1 'polypeptide(L)'
;MTAILDVIQRRMPECAGLTPIMVSGGTPHTWERYTSRFKGFVGGLPHSINRPMIFMPPNRTPFHGLYMIGDSVFPGQGTPAVMLGAWNTVNRIFAA
;
A
#
# COMPACT_ATOMS: atom_id res chain seq x y z
N MET A 1 -8.91 -19.95 6.16
CA MET A 1 -8.99 -20.20 4.70
C MET A 1 -10.36 -20.77 4.31
N THR A 2 -10.82 -21.83 4.99
CA THR A 2 -12.12 -22.48 4.77
C THR A 2 -13.29 -21.51 4.78
N ALA A 3 -13.35 -20.60 5.78
CA ALA A 3 -14.40 -19.59 5.86
C ALA A 3 -14.50 -18.67 4.61
N ILE A 4 -13.38 -18.35 3.95
CA ILE A 4 -13.39 -17.53 2.72
C ILE A 4 -13.92 -18.36 1.55
N LEU A 5 -13.48 -19.61 1.44
CA LEU A 5 -13.95 -20.53 0.39
C LEU A 5 -15.45 -20.81 0.52
N ASP A 6 -15.95 -21.02 1.74
CA ASP A 6 -17.38 -21.21 2.01
C ASP A 6 -18.20 -19.98 1.59
N VAL A 7 -17.68 -18.78 1.84
CA VAL A 7 -18.31 -17.53 1.40
C VAL A 7 -18.33 -17.44 -0.13
N ILE A 8 -17.22 -17.77 -0.80
CA ILE A 8 -17.14 -17.78 -2.26
C ILE A 8 -18.17 -18.75 -2.84
N GLN A 9 -18.20 -20.01 -2.38
CA GLN A 9 -19.15 -21.01 -2.89
C GLN A 9 -20.61 -20.60 -2.69
N ARG A 10 -20.94 -19.98 -1.56
CA ARG A 10 -22.30 -19.51 -1.26
C ARG A 10 -22.70 -18.28 -2.06
N ARG A 11 -21.75 -17.39 -2.39
CA ARG A 11 -22.01 -16.11 -3.07
C ARG A 11 -21.83 -16.18 -4.59
N MET A 12 -21.07 -17.15 -5.07
CA MET A 12 -20.74 -17.38 -6.48
C MET A 12 -21.18 -18.80 -6.86
N PRO A 13 -22.49 -19.03 -7.04
CA PRO A 13 -23.04 -20.34 -7.39
C PRO A 13 -22.48 -20.90 -8.71
N GLU A 14 -21.99 -20.06 -9.61
CA GLU A 14 -21.24 -20.46 -10.82
C GLU A 14 -19.93 -21.20 -10.52
N CYS A 15 -19.41 -21.06 -9.30
CA CYS A 15 -18.25 -21.80 -8.81
C CYS A 15 -18.64 -23.12 -8.13
N ALA A 16 -19.93 -23.46 -8.02
CA ALA A 16 -20.37 -24.70 -7.42
C ALA A 16 -19.86 -25.92 -8.22
N GLY A 17 -19.23 -26.86 -7.52
CA GLY A 17 -18.62 -28.05 -8.13
C GLY A 17 -17.24 -27.82 -8.75
N LEU A 18 -16.74 -26.58 -8.80
CA LEU A 18 -15.35 -26.32 -9.20
C LEU A 18 -14.40 -26.66 -8.06
N THR A 19 -13.30 -27.34 -8.40
CA THR A 19 -12.22 -27.66 -7.45
C THR A 19 -11.10 -26.63 -7.60
N PRO A 20 -10.73 -25.90 -6.54
CA PRO A 20 -9.60 -24.98 -6.60
C PRO A 20 -8.29 -25.73 -6.89
N ILE A 21 -7.58 -25.30 -7.94
CA ILE A 21 -6.26 -25.86 -8.29
C ILE A 21 -5.20 -25.44 -7.27
N MET A 22 -5.32 -24.23 -6.72
CA MET A 22 -4.42 -23.70 -5.71
C MET A 22 -5.18 -22.78 -4.77
N VAL A 23 -4.86 -22.86 -3.48
CA VAL A 23 -5.39 -21.97 -2.46
C VAL A 23 -4.22 -21.45 -1.62
N SER A 24 -3.98 -20.15 -1.70
CA SER A 24 -2.94 -19.47 -0.93
C SER A 24 -3.53 -18.27 -0.18
N GLY A 25 -3.02 -18.01 1.03
CA GLY A 25 -3.43 -16.87 1.84
C GLY A 25 -2.32 -15.84 1.97
N GLY A 26 -2.69 -14.55 1.84
CA GLY A 26 -1.85 -13.44 2.26
C GLY A 26 -2.28 -12.93 3.63
N THR A 27 -1.34 -12.78 4.56
CA THR A 27 -1.56 -12.16 5.87
C THR A 27 -0.69 -10.91 6.00
N PRO A 28 -0.89 -10.06 7.03
CA PRO A 28 0.05 -8.98 7.31
C PRO A 28 1.50 -9.47 7.46
N HIS A 29 1.71 -10.67 8.01
CA HIS A 29 3.07 -11.25 8.11
C HIS A 29 3.65 -11.61 6.74
N THR A 30 2.79 -12.05 5.81
CA THR A 30 3.17 -12.28 4.40
C THR A 30 3.63 -10.97 3.77
N TRP A 31 2.88 -9.88 3.98
CA TRP A 31 3.24 -8.56 3.47
C TRP A 31 4.54 -8.04 4.08
N GLU A 32 4.69 -8.13 5.40
CA GLU A 32 5.92 -7.74 6.08
C GLU A 32 7.14 -8.50 5.56
N ARG A 33 7.01 -9.83 5.38
CA ARG A 33 8.08 -10.69 4.84
C ARG A 33 8.50 -10.30 3.42
N TYR A 34 7.55 -10.09 2.52
CA TYR A 34 7.85 -9.94 1.09
C TYR A 34 8.01 -8.50 0.60
N THR A 35 7.49 -7.52 1.36
CA THR A 35 7.52 -6.10 0.97
C THR A 35 8.25 -5.22 1.98
N SER A 36 8.75 -5.81 3.07
CA SER A 36 9.38 -5.09 4.18
C SER A 36 8.49 -4.00 4.79
N ARG A 37 7.16 -4.13 4.62
CA ARG A 37 6.19 -3.20 5.16
C ARG A 37 6.04 -3.43 6.65
N PHE A 38 6.33 -2.39 7.43
CA PHE A 38 6.17 -2.40 8.89
C PHE A 38 4.79 -2.93 9.28
N LYS A 39 4.76 -4.01 10.09
CA LYS A 39 3.53 -4.67 10.54
C LYS A 39 2.61 -5.16 9.41
N GLY A 40 3.12 -5.30 8.19
CA GLY A 40 2.35 -5.71 7.03
C GLY A 40 1.35 -4.68 6.51
N PHE A 41 1.55 -3.38 6.82
CA PHE A 41 0.62 -2.34 6.41
C PHE A 41 0.57 -2.15 4.91
N VAL A 42 -0.64 -2.21 4.34
CA VAL A 42 -0.92 -1.91 2.93
C VAL A 42 -1.45 -0.49 2.80
N GLY A 43 -0.91 0.26 1.84
CA GLY A 43 -1.30 1.65 1.59
C GLY A 43 -0.48 2.69 2.35
N GLY A 44 0.51 2.32 3.16
CA GLY A 44 1.38 3.30 3.84
C GLY A 44 0.83 3.74 5.18
N LEU A 45 0.92 5.03 5.53
CA LEU A 45 0.48 5.52 6.84
C LEU A 45 -1.06 5.61 6.91
N PRO A 46 -1.73 4.96 7.89
CA PRO A 46 -3.16 5.14 8.12
C PRO A 46 -3.57 6.62 8.26
N HIS A 47 -4.62 7.03 7.57
CA HIS A 47 -5.23 8.34 7.74
C HIS A 47 -6.37 8.28 8.73
N SER A 48 -6.48 9.32 9.56
CA SER A 48 -7.60 9.51 10.47
C SER A 48 -7.83 11.01 10.67
N ILE A 49 -8.93 11.38 11.32
CA ILE A 49 -9.19 12.78 11.70
C ILE A 49 -8.04 13.34 12.55
N ASN A 50 -7.43 12.50 13.40
CA ASN A 50 -6.29 12.87 14.25
C ASN A 50 -4.94 12.82 13.52
N ARG A 51 -4.89 12.28 12.29
CA ARG A 51 -3.70 12.25 11.44
C ARG A 51 -4.07 12.55 9.99
N PRO A 52 -4.44 13.80 9.68
CA PRO A 52 -4.77 14.22 8.33
C PRO A 52 -3.53 14.18 7.43
N MET A 53 -3.79 14.08 6.12
CA MET A 53 -2.78 13.97 5.07
C MET A 53 -1.74 15.10 5.09
N ILE A 54 -2.11 16.30 5.54
CA ILE A 54 -1.20 17.46 5.60
C ILE A 54 -0.04 17.28 6.59
N PHE A 55 -0.15 16.37 7.56
CA PHE A 55 0.92 16.04 8.51
C PHE A 55 1.74 14.82 8.09
N MET A 56 1.55 14.31 6.87
CA MET A 56 2.43 13.26 6.36
C MET A 56 3.86 13.77 6.17
N PRO A 57 4.87 12.88 6.28
CA PRO A 57 6.24 13.24 5.96
C PRO A 57 6.33 13.79 4.52
N PRO A 58 7.06 14.88 4.28
CA PRO A 58 7.22 15.43 2.94
C PRO A 58 8.21 14.59 2.11
N ASN A 59 8.23 14.77 0.79
CA ASN A 59 9.19 14.06 -0.07
C ASN A 59 10.65 14.52 0.08
N ARG A 60 10.92 15.52 0.92
CA ARG A 60 12.27 16.04 1.19
C ARG A 60 12.74 15.60 2.57
N THR A 61 14.03 15.31 2.69
CA THR A 61 14.68 15.11 3.98
C THR A 61 15.54 16.33 4.34
N PRO A 62 16.01 16.44 5.60
CA PRO A 62 17.02 17.43 5.96
C PRO A 62 18.39 17.22 5.31
N PHE A 63 18.62 16.06 4.68
CA PHE A 63 19.91 15.71 4.08
C PHE A 63 19.90 16.03 2.59
N HIS A 64 20.92 16.76 2.14
CA HIS A 64 21.07 17.11 0.74
C HIS A 64 21.17 15.87 -0.15
N GLY A 65 20.41 15.85 -1.25
CA GLY A 65 20.39 14.73 -2.20
C GLY A 65 19.59 13.50 -1.73
N LEU A 66 18.99 13.53 -0.54
CA LEU A 66 18.17 12.43 -0.02
C LEU A 66 16.69 12.80 0.00
N TYR A 67 15.88 12.02 -0.69
CA TYR A 67 14.44 12.22 -0.85
C TYR A 67 13.65 11.00 -0.42
N MET A 68 12.37 11.19 -0.11
CA MET A 68 11.45 10.11 0.24
C MET A 68 10.29 10.06 -0.76
N ILE A 69 9.98 8.85 -1.23
CA ILE A 69 8.88 8.59 -2.17
C ILE A 69 8.08 7.38 -1.69
N GLY A 70 6.90 7.16 -2.27
CA GLY A 70 6.00 6.06 -1.92
C GLY A 70 4.75 6.53 -1.19
N ASP A 71 3.97 5.58 -0.69
CA ASP A 71 2.65 5.82 -0.10
C ASP A 71 2.67 6.21 1.39
N SER A 72 3.87 6.21 2.00
CA SER A 72 4.09 6.60 3.40
C SER A 72 4.53 8.06 3.55
N VAL A 73 4.64 8.79 2.44
CA VAL A 73 4.97 10.21 2.39
C VAL A 73 3.89 10.94 1.60
N PHE A 74 3.79 12.25 1.80
CA PHE A 74 2.87 13.11 1.04
C PHE A 74 3.08 12.90 -0.48
N PRO A 75 2.01 12.77 -1.29
CA PRO A 75 0.58 12.94 -1.00
C PRO A 75 -0.14 11.72 -0.38
N GLY A 76 0.54 10.59 -0.23
CA GLY A 76 0.03 9.42 0.51
C GLY A 76 -0.43 8.26 -0.36
N GLN A 77 -1.53 7.62 0.05
CA GLN A 77 -1.92 6.29 -0.42
C GLN A 77 -2.44 6.26 -1.86
N GLY A 78 -2.20 5.15 -2.56
CA GLY A 78 -2.76 4.86 -3.88
C GLY A 78 -1.89 5.31 -5.05
N THR A 79 -2.04 4.64 -6.20
CA THR A 79 -1.20 4.87 -7.38
C THR A 79 -1.13 6.35 -7.80
N PRO A 80 -2.25 7.11 -7.89
CA PRO A 80 -2.18 8.51 -8.29
C PRO A 80 -1.36 9.38 -7.32
N ALA A 81 -1.52 9.18 -6.01
CA ALA A 81 -0.80 9.94 -5.00
C ALA A 81 0.69 9.62 -5.02
N VAL A 82 1.06 8.34 -5.12
CA VAL A 82 2.45 7.91 -5.22
C VAL A 82 3.12 8.49 -6.46
N MET A 83 2.44 8.46 -7.62
CA MET A 83 2.97 9.04 -8.86
C MET A 83 3.14 10.55 -8.77
N LEU A 84 2.19 11.27 -8.17
CA LEU A 84 2.30 12.71 -7.93
C LEU A 84 3.46 13.05 -6.98
N GLY A 85 3.66 12.26 -5.93
CA GLY A 85 4.81 12.41 -5.01
C GLY A 85 6.15 12.21 -5.72
N ALA A 86 6.24 11.21 -6.60
CA ALA A 86 7.42 10.98 -7.44
C ALA A 86 7.67 12.16 -8.39
N TRP A 87 6.62 12.62 -9.11
CA TRP A 87 6.71 13.77 -10.02
C TRP A 87 7.21 15.03 -9.33
N ASN A 88 6.66 15.35 -8.16
CA ASN A 88 7.10 16.49 -7.36
C ASN A 88 8.54 16.36 -6.89
N THR A 89 9.01 15.14 -6.62
CA THR A 89 10.39 14.88 -6.23
C THR A 89 11.35 15.10 -7.40
N VAL A 90 11.00 14.58 -8.57
CA VAL A 90 11.78 14.76 -9.80
C VAL A 90 11.93 16.23 -10.17
N ASN A 91 10.83 17.00 -10.16
CA ASN A 91 10.89 18.44 -10.44
C ASN A 91 11.79 19.20 -9.46
N ARG A 92 11.86 18.76 -8.20
CA ARG A 92 12.75 19.38 -7.20
C ARG A 92 14.21 19.04 -7.47
N ILE A 93 14.50 17.80 -7.88
CA ILE A 93 15.86 17.38 -8.23
C ILE A 93 16.40 18.19 -9.41
N PHE A 94 15.56 18.44 -10.43
CA PHE A 94 15.98 19.21 -11.61
C PHE A 94 15.97 20.73 -11.42
N ALA A 95 15.30 21.24 -10.37
CA ALA A 95 15.29 22.66 -10.04
C ALA A 95 16.41 23.08 -9.08
N ALA A 96 17.14 22.11 -8.51
CA ALA A 96 18.29 22.31 -7.62
C ALA A 96 19.60 22.32 -8.43
#